data_AF-A0A958INF4-F1
#
_entry.id   AF-A0A958INF4-F1
#
_cell.length_a   1.000
_cell.length_b   1.000
_cell.length_c   1.000
_cell.angle_alpha   90.00
_cell.angle_beta   90.00
_cell.angle_gamma   90.00
#
_symmetry.space_group_name_H-M   'P 1'
#
loop_
_entity.id
_entity.type
_entity.pdbx_description
1 polymer ?
#
loop_
_entity_poly.entity_id
_entity_poly.type
_entity_poly.pdbx_seq_one_letter_code
_entity_poly.pdbx_strand_id
1 'polypeptide(L)' 'MRTAIYPGTFDPITNGHLDVLERATKLFDKIVVTVGKNTSK' A
#
# COMPACT_ATOMS: atom_id res chain seq x y z
N MET A 1 1.32 11.76 -15.24
CA MET A 1 0.86 11.40 -13.88
C MET A 1 0.71 9.88 -13.80
N ARG A 2 1.67 9.19 -13.18
CA ARG A 2 1.65 7.74 -12.97
C ARG A 2 1.03 7.44 -11.61
N THR A 3 -0.05 6.66 -11.61
CA THR A 3 -0.74 6.26 -10.38
C THR A 3 -0.55 4.77 -10.14
N ALA A 4 -0.15 4.38 -8.93
CA ALA A 4 -0.07 2.99 -8.49
C ALA A 4 -1.15 2.67 -7.45
N ILE A 5 -1.52 1.39 -7.36
CA ILE A 5 -2.40 0.85 -6.33
C ILE A 5 -1.61 -0.14 -5.50
N TYR A 6 -1.67 -0.01 -4.18
CA TYR A 6 -1.04 -0.91 -3.22
C TYR A 6 -2.10 -1.58 -2.34
N PRO A 7 -2.65 -2.72 -2.76
CA PRO A 7 -3.69 -3.42 -2.01
C PRO A 7 -3.12 -4.31 -0.91
N GLY A 8 -3.83 -4.43 0.20
CA GLY A 8 -3.49 -5.35 1.29
C GLY A 8 -4.51 -5.31 2.42
N THR A 9 -4.50 -6.31 3.30
CA THR A 9 -5.30 -6.28 4.54
C THR A 9 -4.69 -5.36 5.59
N PHE A 10 -3.35 -5.22 5.59
CA PHE A 10 -2.59 -4.34 6.49
C PHE A 10 -3.00 -4.44 7.97
N ASP A 11 -3.21 -5.67 8.44
CA ASP A 11 -3.67 -6.00 9.80
C ASP A 11 -2.56 -6.72 10.60
N PRO A 12 -1.63 -6.00 11.26
CA PRO A 12 -1.41 -4.56 11.20
C PRO A 12 -0.45 -4.16 10.06
N ILE A 13 -0.35 -2.85 9.80
CA ILE A 13 0.75 -2.32 8.98
C ILE A 13 2.09 -2.54 9.69
N THR A 14 3.16 -2.69 8.92
CA THR A 14 4.51 -3.00 9.42
C THR A 14 5.54 -2.12 8.73
N ASN A 15 6.75 -2.05 9.29
CA ASN A 15 7.85 -1.28 8.69
C ASN A 15 8.23 -1.79 7.29
N GLY A 16 7.99 -3.06 6.96
CA GLY A 16 8.18 -3.59 5.61
C GLY A 16 7.19 -2.98 4.61
N HIS A 17 5.93 -2.78 4.99
CA HIS A 17 4.96 -2.08 4.14
C HIS A 17 5.37 -0.61 3.90
N LEU A 18 5.92 0.04 4.92
CA LEU A 18 6.42 1.42 4.82
C LEU A 18 7.63 1.53 3.90
N ASP A 19 8.59 0.61 3.98
CA ASP A 19 9.76 0.57 3.06
C ASP A 19 9.32 0.41 1.60
N VAL A 20 8.34 -0.46 1.34
CA VAL A 20 7.77 -0.63 -0.02
C VAL A 20 7.11 0.66 -0.50
N LEU A 21 6.33 1.34 0.34
CA LEU A 21 5.70 2.62 0.01
C LEU A 21 6.74 3.71 -0.24
N GLU A 22 7.80 3.78 0.56
CA GLU A 22 8.89 4.76 0.38
C GLU A 22 9.64 4.56 -0.94
N ARG A 23 9.83 3.31 -1.38
CA ARG A 23 10.40 3.03 -2.71
C ARG A 23 9.43 3.40 -3.82
N ALA A 24 8.14 3.11 -3.64
CA ALA A 24 7.12 3.40 -4.63
C ALA A 24 6.92 4.90 -4.87
N THR A 25 7.05 5.76 -3.84
CA THR A 25 6.90 7.22 -4.01
C THR A 25 7.97 7.82 -4.92
N LYS A 26 9.10 7.15 -5.11
CA LYS A 26 10.17 7.55 -6.04
C LYS A 26 9.85 7.21 -7.50
N LEU A 27 8.82 6.38 -7.74
CA LEU A 27 8.47 5.84 -9.06
C LEU A 27 7.11 6.33 -9.59
N PHE A 28 6.21 6.72 -8.67
CA PHE A 28 4.84 7.10 -8.98
C PHE A 28 4.48 8.45 -8.35
N ASP A 29 3.73 9.26 -9.10
CA ASP A 29 3.26 10.57 -8.64
C ASP A 29 2.14 10.43 -7.58
N LYS A 30 1.40 9.31 -7.63
CA LYS A 30 0.31 9.01 -6.70
C LYS A 30 0.27 7.52 -6.38
N ILE A 31 0.08 7.19 -5.12
CA ILE A 31 -0.13 5.81 -4.65
C ILE A 31 -1.44 5.76 -3.89
N VAL A 32 -2.31 4.83 -4.26
CA VAL A 32 -3.57 4.56 -3.57
C VAL A 32 -3.40 3.26 -2.79
N VAL A 33 -3.39 3.35 -1.46
CA VAL A 33 -3.34 2.18 -0.58
C VAL A 33 -4.76 1.71 -0.32
N THR A 34 -5.09 0.49 -0.74
CA THR A 34 -6.44 -0.08 -0.54
C THR A 34 -6.42 -1.13 0.56
N VAL A 35 -7.20 -0.88 1.61
CA VAL A 35 -7.29 -1.78 2.77
C VAL A 35 -8.45 -2.74 2.55
N GLY A 36 -8.13 -4.00 2.28
CA GLY A 36 -9.12 -5.06 2.16
C GLY A 36 -9.65 -5.47 3.53
N LYS A 37 -10.96 -5.39 3.75
CA LYS A 37 -11.60 -5.95 4.93
C LYS A 37 -11.92 -7.43 4.68
N ASN A 38 -11.24 -8.34 5.39
CA ASN A 38 -11.61 -9.75 5.37
C ASN A 38 -12.71 -9.98 6.41
N THR A 39 -13.95 -10.20 5.96
CA THR A 39 -15.11 -10.45 6.84
C THR A 39 -15.24 -11.88 7.32
N SER A 40 -14.40 -12.79 6.80
CA SER A 40 -14.43 -14.22 7.11
C SER A 40 -13.35 -14.64 8.12
N LYS A 41 -12.67 -13.67 8.73
CA LYS A 41 -11.72 -13.86 9.83
C LYS A 41 -12.24 -13.12 11.07
#